data_AF-A0A6A3A2J5-F1
#
_entry.id   AF-A0A6A3A2J5-F1
#
_cell.length_a   1.000
_cell.length_b   1.000
_cell.length_c   1.000
_cell.angle_alpha   90.00
_cell.angle_beta   90.00
_cell.angle_gamma   90.00
#
_symmetry.space_group_name_H-M   'P 1'
#
loop_
_entity.id
_entity.type
_entity.pdbx_description
1 polymer ?
#
loop_
_entity_poly.entity_id
_entity_poly.type
_entity_poly.pdbx_seq_one_letter_code
_entity_poly.pdbx_strand_id
1 'polypeptide(L)'
;MRQCLIYDGPGAEAKLIGLEYMISENLFLTLLDEEKPLWHSHEYEVKSGVLFLPGVPGPIELHGLDTVCKTYGKTIHFWQVDKGDNLPLGLPQLMMALTRDGQLYDQLAKGNRNVEKRFGVSIEKERAKRVELKGPDHGIHPLANGGGNGLIPKLREVDCKPADSVPRVFV
;
A
#
# COMPACT_ATOMS: atom_id res chain seq x y z
N MET A 1 -9.29 -1.86 -12.59
CA MET A 1 -9.11 -1.45 -11.18
C MET A 1 -9.29 -2.68 -10.31
N ARG A 2 -8.42 -2.87 -9.32
CA ARG A 2 -8.55 -3.91 -8.29
C ARG A 2 -8.85 -3.24 -6.95
N GLN A 3 -9.66 -3.90 -6.13
CA GLN A 3 -9.93 -3.50 -4.75
C GLN A 3 -9.38 -4.59 -3.84
N CYS A 4 -8.54 -4.19 -2.90
CA CYS A 4 -7.84 -5.09 -1.98
C CYS A 4 -8.28 -4.79 -0.57
N LEU A 5 -8.61 -5.84 0.20
CA LEU A 5 -8.78 -5.75 1.64
C LEU A 5 -7.45 -6.02 2.32
N ILE A 6 -7.11 -5.22 3.33
CA ILE A 6 -5.84 -5.33 4.05
C ILE A 6 -6.14 -5.78 5.47
N TYR A 7 -5.47 -6.86 5.87
CA TYR A 7 -5.57 -7.43 7.21
C TYR A 7 -4.23 -7.31 7.94
N ASP A 8 -4.25 -7.27 9.27
CA ASP A 8 -3.04 -7.25 10.11
C ASP A 8 -2.30 -8.60 10.16
N GLY A 9 -2.88 -9.65 9.56
CA GLY A 9 -2.26 -10.96 9.44
C GLY A 9 -3.06 -11.93 8.56
N PRO A 10 -2.53 -13.15 8.35
CA PRO A 10 -3.15 -14.17 7.49
C PRO A 10 -4.12 -15.11 8.22
N GLY A 11 -4.33 -14.93 9.53
CA GLY A 11 -5.17 -15.82 10.35
C GLY A 11 -6.66 -15.47 10.29
N ALA A 12 -7.52 -16.40 10.69
CA ALA A 12 -8.98 -16.18 10.71
C ALA A 12 -9.42 -15.03 11.64
N GLU A 13 -8.65 -14.77 12.70
CA GLU A 13 -8.89 -13.67 13.65
C GLU A 13 -8.24 -12.35 13.24
N ALA A 14 -7.73 -12.25 12.01
CA ALA A 14 -7.08 -11.04 11.52
C ALA A 14 -8.10 -9.91 11.40
N LYS A 15 -7.69 -8.72 11.82
CA LYS A 15 -8.53 -7.53 11.76
C LYS A 15 -8.45 -6.94 10.36
N LEU A 16 -9.59 -6.56 9.79
CA LEU A 16 -9.61 -5.70 8.61
C LEU A 16 -9.08 -4.32 9.03
N ILE A 17 -7.90 -3.96 8.54
CA ILE A 17 -7.23 -2.70 8.90
C ILE A 17 -7.33 -1.64 7.83
N GLY A 18 -7.63 -2.01 6.59
CA GLY A 18 -7.59 -1.06 5.49
C GLY A 18 -8.10 -1.60 4.17
N LEU A 19 -8.06 -0.71 3.19
CA LEU A 19 -8.29 -1.04 1.79
C LEU A 19 -7.21 -0.42 0.92
N GLU A 20 -6.99 -1.03 -0.24
CA GLU A 20 -6.19 -0.46 -1.30
C GLU A 20 -6.93 -0.53 -2.63
N TYR A 21 -6.91 0.57 -3.36
CA TYR A 21 -7.27 0.60 -4.77
C TYR A 21 -6.00 0.51 -5.61
N MET A 22 -5.97 -0.44 -6.53
CA MET A 22 -4.88 -0.56 -7.49
C MET A 22 -5.36 -0.25 -8.90
N ILE A 23 -4.61 0.60 -9.60
CA ILE A 23 -4.90 1.02 -10.96
C ILE A 23 -3.69 0.84 -11.86
N SER A 24 -3.93 0.68 -13.16
CA SER A 24 -2.85 0.68 -14.15
C SER A 24 -2.23 2.07 -14.25
N GLU A 25 -0.97 2.13 -14.72
CA GLU A 25 -0.31 3.38 -15.09
C GLU A 25 -1.17 4.24 -16.02
N ASN A 26 -1.76 3.65 -17.07
CA ASN A 26 -2.62 4.41 -18.00
C ASN A 26 -3.77 5.11 -17.29
N LEU A 27 -4.41 4.49 -16.30
CA LEU A 27 -5.49 5.12 -15.55
C LEU A 27 -4.94 6.19 -14.59
N PHE A 28 -3.80 5.90 -13.93
CA PHE A 28 -3.12 6.87 -13.06
C PHE A 28 -2.76 8.17 -13.81
N LEU A 29 -2.28 8.05 -15.05
CA LEU A 29 -1.93 9.22 -15.88
C LEU A 29 -3.14 10.11 -16.22
N THR A 30 -4.36 9.58 -16.17
CA THR A 30 -5.60 10.37 -16.36
C THR A 30 -6.07 11.10 -15.11
N LEU A 31 -5.49 10.84 -13.94
CA LEU A 31 -5.87 11.52 -12.71
C LEU A 31 -5.48 13.00 -12.76
N LEU A 32 -6.25 13.81 -12.03
CA LEU A 32 -5.87 15.20 -11.76
C LEU A 32 -4.57 15.24 -10.96
N ASP A 33 -3.77 16.27 -11.19
CA ASP A 33 -2.46 16.42 -10.52
C ASP A 33 -2.58 16.52 -9.00
N GLU A 34 -3.69 17.05 -8.48
CA GLU A 34 -4.00 17.10 -7.05
C GLU A 34 -4.32 15.73 -6.44
N GLU A 35 -4.79 14.77 -7.24
CA GLU A 35 -5.13 13.43 -6.78
C GLU A 35 -3.89 12.51 -6.77
N LYS A 36 -2.98 12.65 -7.74
CA LYS A 36 -1.77 11.82 -7.90
C LYS A 36 -0.92 11.67 -6.63
N PRO A 37 -0.71 12.71 -5.79
CA PRO A 37 0.00 12.60 -4.51
C PRO A 37 -0.59 11.60 -3.54
N LEU A 38 -1.88 11.26 -3.68
CA LEU A 38 -2.55 10.28 -2.83
C LEU A 38 -2.29 8.83 -3.24
N TRP A 39 -1.52 8.61 -4.31
CA TRP A 39 -1.19 7.30 -4.83
C TRP A 39 0.32 7.07 -4.78
N HIS A 40 0.73 5.82 -4.62
CA HIS A 40 2.12 5.41 -4.65
C HIS A 40 2.37 4.41 -5.78
N SER A 41 3.60 4.35 -6.29
CA SER A 41 4.01 3.30 -7.22
C SER A 41 4.37 2.02 -6.44
N HIS A 42 3.96 0.86 -6.93
CA HIS A 42 4.39 -0.42 -6.35
C HIS A 42 5.78 -0.86 -6.81
N GLU A 43 6.43 -0.13 -7.73
CA GLU A 43 7.68 -0.57 -8.35
C GLU A 43 8.74 -0.96 -7.31
N TYR A 44 9.05 -0.03 -6.40
CA TYR A 44 10.10 -0.24 -5.41
C TYR A 44 9.70 -1.35 -4.43
N GLU A 45 8.46 -1.35 -3.95
CA GLU A 45 7.98 -2.34 -2.99
C GLU A 45 8.12 -3.77 -3.54
N VAL A 46 7.77 -3.97 -4.81
CA VAL A 46 7.95 -5.24 -5.53
C VAL A 46 9.43 -5.57 -5.71
N LYS A 47 10.22 -4.66 -6.29
CA LYS A 47 11.62 -4.94 -6.67
C LYS A 47 12.54 -5.05 -5.46
N SER A 48 12.21 -4.39 -4.36
CA SER A 48 12.98 -4.45 -3.11
C SER A 48 12.95 -5.82 -2.43
N GLY A 49 12.02 -6.70 -2.81
CA GLY A 49 11.79 -8.01 -2.19
C GLY A 49 10.86 -7.99 -0.98
N VAL A 50 10.37 -6.81 -0.58
CA VAL A 50 9.55 -6.64 0.64
C VAL A 50 8.11 -7.14 0.43
N LEU A 51 7.51 -6.84 -0.73
CA LEU A 51 6.20 -7.40 -1.08
C LEU A 51 6.37 -8.83 -1.63
N PHE A 52 5.70 -9.80 -1.05
CA PHE A 52 5.66 -11.17 -1.56
C PHE A 52 4.29 -11.79 -1.31
N LEU A 53 4.00 -12.90 -1.97
CA LEU A 53 2.73 -13.62 -1.89
C LEU A 53 2.94 -14.96 -1.18
N PRO A 54 2.75 -15.04 0.15
CA PRO A 54 2.97 -16.26 0.91
C PRO A 54 2.17 -17.44 0.34
N GLY A 55 2.83 -18.57 0.14
CA GLY A 55 2.19 -19.81 -0.35
C GLY A 55 1.96 -19.86 -1.87
N VAL A 56 2.33 -18.82 -2.63
CA VAL A 56 2.27 -18.84 -4.10
C VAL A 56 3.60 -19.36 -4.65
N PRO A 57 3.60 -20.32 -5.59
CA PRO A 57 4.83 -20.81 -6.22
C PRO A 57 5.59 -19.70 -6.97
N GLY A 58 6.91 -19.68 -6.83
CA GLY A 58 7.77 -18.58 -7.32
C GLY A 58 7.55 -18.12 -8.76
N PRO A 59 7.43 -19.01 -9.78
CA PRO A 59 7.15 -18.56 -11.15
C PRO A 59 5.78 -17.88 -11.32
N ILE A 60 4.77 -18.32 -10.57
CA ILE A 60 3.42 -17.73 -10.59
C ILE A 60 3.43 -16.39 -9.87
N GLU A 61 4.10 -16.35 -8.70
CA GLU A 61 4.31 -15.12 -7.95
C GLU A 61 5.02 -14.07 -8.80
N LEU A 62 6.12 -14.44 -9.47
CA LEU A 62 6.89 -13.54 -10.31
C LEU A 62 6.05 -12.93 -11.44
N HIS A 63 5.18 -13.72 -12.07
CA HIS A 63 4.27 -13.22 -13.09
C HIS A 63 3.24 -12.22 -12.52
N GLY A 64 2.66 -12.54 -11.35
CA GLY A 64 1.77 -11.62 -10.65
C GLY A 64 2.47 -10.31 -10.26
N LEU A 65 3.69 -10.41 -9.74
CA LEU A 65 4.49 -9.27 -9.33
C LEU A 65 4.95 -8.41 -10.52
N ASP A 66 5.24 -8.98 -11.69
CA ASP A 66 5.52 -8.19 -12.91
C ASP A 66 4.33 -7.28 -13.29
N THR A 67 3.11 -7.77 -13.09
CA THR A 67 1.91 -6.94 -13.29
C THR A 67 1.81 -5.86 -12.21
N VAL A 68 1.98 -6.23 -10.93
CA VAL A 68 1.87 -5.28 -9.81
C VAL A 68 2.93 -4.18 -9.89
N CYS A 69 4.15 -4.51 -10.31
CA CYS A 69 5.27 -3.57 -10.43
C CYS A 69 4.96 -2.34 -11.30
N LYS A 70 4.00 -2.48 -12.23
CA LYS A 70 3.58 -1.45 -13.21
C LYS A 70 2.32 -0.68 -12.79
N THR A 71 1.87 -0.85 -11.54
CA THR A 71 0.60 -0.28 -11.05
C THR A 71 0.83 0.78 -9.98
N TYR A 72 -0.21 1.58 -9.75
CA TYR A 72 -0.27 2.56 -8.67
C TYR A 72 -1.35 2.17 -7.64
N GLY A 73 -1.03 2.35 -6.36
CA GLY A 73 -1.88 2.01 -5.22
C GLY A 73 -2.33 3.25 -4.43
N LYS A 74 -3.58 3.28 -3.99
CA LYS A 74 -4.08 4.24 -2.98
C LYS A 74 -4.60 3.45 -1.78
N THR A 75 -3.89 3.58 -0.67
CA THR A 75 -4.07 2.73 0.51
C THR A 75 -4.52 3.56 1.68
N ILE A 76 -5.62 3.14 2.31
CA ILE A 76 -6.19 3.80 3.48
C ILE A 76 -6.30 2.77 4.59
N HIS A 77 -5.67 3.05 5.72
CA HIS A 77 -5.84 2.27 6.95
C HIS A 77 -6.86 2.94 7.87
N PHE A 78 -7.85 2.16 8.30
CA PHE A 78 -8.89 2.54 9.25
C PHE A 78 -8.53 2.16 10.70
N TRP A 79 -7.62 1.18 10.88
CA TRP A 79 -7.21 0.70 12.20
C TRP A 79 -5.68 0.59 12.30
N GLN A 80 -5.09 1.35 13.21
CA GLN A 80 -3.68 1.27 13.58
C GLN A 80 -3.47 0.28 14.74
N VAL A 81 -3.56 -1.01 14.44
CA VAL A 81 -3.46 -2.10 15.43
C VAL A 81 -2.15 -2.09 16.24
N ASP A 82 -1.10 -1.50 15.69
CA ASP A 82 0.20 -1.34 16.30
C ASP A 82 0.23 -0.34 17.47
N LYS A 83 -0.82 0.48 17.63
CA LYS A 83 -1.04 1.31 18.83
C LYS A 83 -1.52 0.52 20.05
N GLY A 84 -2.01 -0.71 19.85
CA GLY A 84 -2.52 -1.58 20.91
C GLY A 84 -3.99 -1.37 21.26
N ASP A 85 -4.71 -0.52 20.51
CA ASP A 85 -6.14 -0.30 20.71
C ASP A 85 -6.97 -1.52 20.26
N ASN A 86 -7.93 -1.93 21.09
CA ASN A 86 -8.87 -3.02 20.78
C ASN A 86 -9.98 -2.62 19.80
N LEU A 87 -10.11 -1.33 19.49
CA LEU A 87 -11.08 -0.77 18.55
C LEU A 87 -10.35 0.08 17.50
N PRO A 88 -10.92 0.29 16.31
CA PRO A 88 -10.36 1.15 15.27
C PRO A 88 -10.55 2.64 15.62
N LEU A 89 -9.77 3.11 16.60
CA LEU A 89 -9.83 4.48 17.08
C LEU A 89 -9.02 5.44 16.20
N GLY A 90 -9.49 6.68 16.10
CA GLY A 90 -8.83 7.75 15.36
C GLY A 90 -9.29 7.89 13.91
N LEU A 91 -8.56 8.71 13.16
CA LEU A 91 -8.90 9.00 11.76
C LEU A 91 -8.27 7.98 10.82
N PRO A 92 -8.93 7.65 9.70
CA PRO A 92 -8.30 6.92 8.62
C PRO A 92 -7.00 7.61 8.16
N GLN A 93 -5.96 6.81 7.91
CA GLN A 93 -4.66 7.29 7.49
C GLN A 93 -4.40 6.88 6.05
N LEU A 94 -3.90 7.83 5.26
CA LEU A 94 -3.32 7.54 3.95
C LEU A 94 -1.97 6.87 4.16
N MET A 95 -1.78 5.72 3.53
CA MET A 95 -0.55 4.94 3.61
C MET A 95 0.21 5.02 2.29
N MET A 96 1.54 5.07 2.39
CA MET A 96 2.45 5.07 1.25
C MET A 96 3.32 3.82 1.30
N ALA A 97 3.63 3.25 0.13
CA ALA A 97 4.61 2.20 0.01
C ALA A 97 6.04 2.71 0.25
N LEU A 98 6.96 1.77 0.45
CA LEU A 98 8.39 2.04 0.39
C LEU A 98 8.77 2.48 -1.03
N THR A 99 9.68 3.44 -1.12
CA THR A 99 10.13 4.07 -2.38
C THR A 99 11.63 3.98 -2.59
N ARG A 100 12.39 3.69 -1.53
CA ARG A 100 13.87 3.60 -1.54
C ARG A 100 14.40 2.85 -0.33
N ASP A 101 15.68 2.47 -0.40
CA ASP A 101 16.39 1.84 0.71
C ASP A 101 16.47 2.79 1.92
N GLY A 102 16.51 2.21 3.13
CA GLY A 102 16.57 2.95 4.39
C GLY A 102 15.22 3.41 4.96
N GLN A 103 14.09 3.15 4.27
CA GLN A 103 12.75 3.45 4.80
C GLN A 103 12.17 2.33 5.68
N LEU A 104 12.62 1.10 5.49
CA LEU A 104 12.17 -0.05 6.29
C LEU A 104 12.97 -0.13 7.59
N TYR A 105 12.29 -0.15 8.74
CA TYR A 105 12.95 -0.38 10.01
C TYR A 105 13.47 -1.81 10.12
N ASP A 106 14.77 -1.97 10.35
CA ASP A 106 15.43 -3.28 10.43
C ASP A 106 14.78 -4.23 11.45
N GLN A 107 14.25 -3.71 12.55
CA GLN A 107 13.58 -4.53 13.56
C GLN A 107 12.27 -5.16 13.08
N LEU A 108 11.60 -4.54 12.09
CA LEU A 108 10.41 -5.10 11.44
C LEU A 108 10.81 -6.18 10.43
N ALA A 109 11.90 -5.97 9.71
CA ALA A 109 12.44 -6.96 8.78
C ALA A 109 13.04 -8.18 9.52
N LYS A 110 13.91 -7.94 10.51
CA LYS A 110 14.85 -8.91 11.11
C LYS A 110 14.64 -9.19 12.62
N GLY A 111 13.79 -8.43 13.33
CA GLY A 111 13.62 -8.51 14.81
C GLY A 111 12.60 -9.52 15.34
N ASN A 112 12.03 -9.35 16.55
CA ASN A 112 11.03 -10.31 17.09
C ASN A 112 9.71 -10.41 16.28
N ARG A 113 9.50 -9.46 15.35
CA ARG A 113 8.43 -9.45 14.32
C ARG A 113 8.95 -9.87 12.93
N ASN A 114 10.09 -10.56 12.87
CA ASN A 114 10.83 -10.90 11.65
C ASN A 114 9.93 -11.58 10.62
N VAL A 115 9.63 -10.83 9.56
CA VAL A 115 8.84 -11.27 8.41
C VAL A 115 9.54 -12.44 7.69
N GLU A 116 10.86 -12.36 7.50
CA GLU A 116 11.67 -13.43 6.89
C GLU A 116 11.54 -14.75 7.66
N LYS A 117 11.66 -14.72 8.99
CA LYS A 117 11.51 -15.90 9.86
C LYS A 117 10.06 -16.39 9.90
N ARG A 118 9.09 -15.47 9.98
CA ARG A 118 7.66 -15.80 10.06
C ARG A 118 7.17 -16.53 8.81
N PHE A 119 7.67 -16.13 7.63
CA PHE A 119 7.24 -16.68 6.36
C PHE A 119 8.27 -17.58 5.68
N GLY A 120 9.46 -17.77 6.28
CA GLY A 120 10.54 -18.56 5.70
C GLY A 120 11.10 -17.97 4.41
N VAL A 121 11.04 -16.64 4.25
CA VAL A 121 11.49 -15.92 3.05
C VAL A 121 12.81 -15.20 3.31
N SER A 122 13.48 -14.74 2.25
CA SER A 122 14.60 -13.81 2.40
C SER A 122 14.40 -12.64 1.44
N ILE A 123 14.28 -11.42 1.98
CA ILE A 123 14.06 -10.18 1.23
C ILE A 123 15.19 -9.98 0.22
N GLU A 124 16.43 -10.24 0.60
CA GLU A 124 17.60 -10.13 -0.29
C GLU A 124 17.52 -11.13 -1.46
N LYS A 125 17.12 -12.38 -1.18
CA LYS A 125 16.94 -13.38 -2.25
C LYS A 125 15.76 -13.03 -3.16
N GLU A 126 14.66 -12.54 -2.61
CA GLU A 126 13.51 -12.07 -3.38
C GLU A 126 13.87 -10.87 -4.26
N ARG A 127 14.63 -9.90 -3.73
CA ARG A 127 15.19 -8.78 -4.49
C ARG A 127 16.02 -9.27 -5.67
N ALA A 128 16.93 -10.22 -5.45
CA ALA A 128 17.80 -10.76 -6.50
C ALA A 128 17.02 -11.43 -7.66
N LYS A 129 15.90 -12.10 -7.36
CA LYS A 129 15.04 -12.73 -8.39
C LYS A 129 14.32 -11.73 -9.28
N ARG A 130 14.21 -10.46 -8.84
CA ARG A 130 13.32 -9.45 -9.43
C ARG A 130 14.08 -8.32 -10.12
N VAL A 131 15.39 -8.45 -10.30
CA VAL A 131 16.25 -7.44 -10.93
C VAL A 131 15.79 -7.09 -12.35
N GLU A 132 15.26 -8.06 -13.08
CA GLU A 132 14.77 -7.90 -14.46
C GLU A 132 13.33 -7.34 -14.54
N LEU A 133 12.63 -7.19 -13.41
CA LEU A 133 11.28 -6.62 -13.42
C LEU A 133 11.32 -5.13 -13.78
N LYS A 134 10.40 -4.75 -14.66
CA LYS A 134 10.22 -3.36 -15.09
C LYS A 134 9.08 -2.72 -14.31
N GLY A 135 9.30 -1.49 -13.88
CA GLY A 135 8.25 -0.62 -13.34
C GLY A 135 7.35 -0.06 -14.46
N PRO A 136 6.60 1.02 -14.17
CA PRO A 136 5.76 1.70 -15.14
C PRO A 136 6.54 2.10 -16.41
N ASP A 137 5.89 2.06 -17.58
CA ASP A 137 6.52 2.25 -18.89
C ASP A 137 7.05 3.69 -19.07
N HIS A 138 6.45 4.68 -18.41
CA HIS A 138 6.89 6.08 -18.41
C HIS A 138 7.74 6.44 -17.19
N GLY A 139 8.14 5.45 -16.40
CA GLY A 139 8.77 5.62 -15.11
C GLY A 139 7.79 6.08 -14.01
N ILE A 140 8.31 6.21 -12.79
CA ILE A 140 7.51 6.67 -11.65
C ILE A 140 7.19 8.15 -11.84
N HIS A 141 5.90 8.48 -11.90
CA HIS A 141 5.45 9.86 -12.06
C HIS A 141 5.86 10.72 -10.85
N PRO A 142 6.38 11.95 -11.05
CA PRO A 142 6.93 12.77 -9.96
C PRO A 142 5.91 13.21 -8.91
N LEU A 143 4.62 13.30 -9.29
CA LEU A 143 3.54 13.60 -8.34
C LEU A 143 3.04 12.39 -7.56
N ALA A 144 3.44 11.15 -7.90
CA ALA A 144 3.13 9.99 -7.07
C ALA A 144 3.94 10.03 -5.77
N ASN A 145 3.68 9.09 -4.87
CA ASN A 145 4.42 8.93 -3.60
C ASN A 145 4.41 10.23 -2.77
N GLY A 146 3.26 10.90 -2.66
CA GLY A 146 3.14 12.17 -1.95
C GLY A 146 3.90 13.34 -2.59
N GLY A 147 4.25 13.25 -3.88
CA GLY A 147 5.10 14.23 -4.55
C GLY A 147 6.52 14.30 -3.96
N GLY A 148 7.00 13.19 -3.40
CA GLY A 148 8.29 13.11 -2.69
C GLY A 148 8.24 13.55 -1.22
N ASN A 149 7.07 13.97 -0.71
CA ASN A 149 6.86 14.38 0.67
C ASN A 149 5.95 13.39 1.42
N GLY A 150 5.96 13.46 2.75
CA GLY A 150 4.98 12.77 3.58
C GLY A 150 3.66 13.52 3.63
N LEU A 151 2.54 12.81 3.53
CA LEU A 151 1.20 13.35 3.70
C LEU A 151 0.58 12.81 4.98
N ILE A 152 -0.07 13.69 5.76
CA ILE A 152 -0.77 13.32 7.00
C ILE A 152 -2.17 13.94 6.96
N PRO A 153 -3.25 13.12 6.99
CA PRO A 153 -4.61 13.62 7.14
C PRO A 153 -4.75 14.42 8.44
N LYS A 154 -5.41 15.59 8.38
CA LYS A 154 -5.73 16.42 9.54
C LYS A 154 -7.23 16.63 9.64
N LEU A 155 -7.78 16.48 10.85
CA LEU A 155 -9.16 16.83 11.14
C LEU A 155 -9.32 18.35 11.15
N ARG A 156 -10.42 18.82 10.60
CA ARG A 156 -10.83 20.22 10.65
C ARG A 156 -12.33 20.30 10.93
N GLU A 157 -12.69 21.13 11.89
CA GLU A 157 -14.09 21.48 12.14
C GLU A 157 -14.61 22.43 11.06
N VAL A 158 -15.85 22.20 10.62
CA VAL A 158 -16.55 23.03 9.64
C VAL A 158 -18.00 23.18 10.09
N ASP A 159 -18.65 24.28 9.70
CA ASP A 159 -20.05 24.52 10.01
C ASP A 159 -20.93 23.43 9.39
N CYS A 160 -21.75 22.78 10.21
CA CYS A 160 -22.76 21.83 9.74
C CYS A 160 -23.98 22.59 9.22
N LYS A 161 -23.87 23.14 8.01
CA LYS A 161 -25.01 23.76 7.32
C LYS A 161 -25.99 22.65 6.90
N PRO A 162 -27.31 22.87 6.99
CA PRO A 162 -28.29 21.93 6.45
C PRO A 162 -27.96 21.62 4.99
N ALA A 163 -27.81 20.34 4.64
CA ALA A 163 -27.61 19.94 3.26
C ALA A 163 -28.94 20.04 2.50
N ASP A 164 -28.96 20.69 1.34
CA ASP A 164 -30.14 20.76 0.45
C ASP A 164 -30.49 19.39 -0.17
N SER A 165 -29.68 18.36 0.05
CA SER A 165 -29.89 17.01 -0.50
C SER A 165 -29.55 15.92 0.51
N VAL A 166 -30.47 14.97 0.66
CA VAL A 166 -30.31 13.76 1.48
C VAL A 166 -29.20 12.89 0.89
N PRO A 167 -28.15 12.49 1.64
CA PRO A 167 -27.17 11.55 1.15
C PRO A 167 -27.82 10.17 0.92
N ARG A 168 -27.37 9.47 -0.13
CA ARG A 168 -27.88 8.15 -0.54
C ARG A 168 -27.91 7.17 0.64
N VAL A 169 -29.01 6.41 0.73
CA VAL A 169 -29.20 5.29 1.65
C VAL A 169 -28.08 4.28 1.47
N PHE A 170 -27.45 3.86 2.58
CA PHE A 170 -26.50 2.74 2.59
C PHE A 170 -27.23 1.48 2.10
N VAL A 171 -26.70 0.83 1.04
CA VAL A 171 -27.23 -0.43 0.49
C VAL A 171 -26.56 -1.61 1.20
#